data_AF-A0A1H7RJQ1-F1
#
_entry.id   AF-A0A1H7RJQ1-F1
#
_cell.length_a   1.000
_cell.length_b   1.000
_cell.length_c   1.000
_cell.angle_alpha   90.00
_cell.angle_beta   90.00
_cell.angle_gamma   90.00
#
_symmetry.space_group_name_H-M   'P 1'
#
loop_
_entity.id
_entity.type
_entity.pdbx_description
1 polymer ?
#
loop_
_entity_poly.entity_id
_entity_poly.type
_entity_poly.pdbx_seq_one_letter_code
_entity_poly.pdbx_strand_id
1 'polypeptide(L)'
;MHLVTLKTAIFLTGLSRRTLWRRIATGAIAKKNKDEPLGRTQVALEGLMDDIGMSLSEEDMDLIRRADNGEPLAQGELGLMLLQAGQPERAHHWLEQAATREDPDAMHWLGRCYICGEGVEADESLGLSWITRAAARGHVISRRQVEVLRGEAG
;
A
#
# COMPACT_ATOMS: atom_id res chain seq x y z
N MET A 1 -10.10 8.34 17.44
CA MET A 1 -8.97 7.41 17.58
C MET A 1 -9.10 6.35 16.51
N HIS A 2 -8.28 6.49 15.47
CA HIS A 2 -8.25 5.61 14.32
C HIS A 2 -7.25 4.50 14.59
N LEU A 3 -7.74 3.28 14.73
CA LEU A 3 -6.93 2.15 15.16
C LEU A 3 -6.54 1.27 13.97
N VAL A 4 -5.25 0.96 13.87
CA VAL A 4 -4.70 0.04 12.87
C VAL A 4 -3.80 -1.00 13.51
N THR A 5 -3.61 -2.13 12.85
CA THR A 5 -2.65 -3.13 13.31
C THR A 5 -1.22 -2.57 13.35
N LEU A 6 -0.39 -3.13 14.23
CA LEU A 6 1.04 -2.82 14.28
C LEU A 6 1.74 -3.11 12.94
N LYS A 7 1.24 -4.08 12.17
CA LYS A 7 1.75 -4.40 10.82
C LYS A 7 1.54 -3.19 9.89
N THR A 8 0.32 -2.67 9.84
CA THR A 8 -0.02 -1.47 9.04
C THR A 8 0.77 -0.25 9.47
N ALA A 9 0.96 -0.03 10.78
CA ALA A 9 1.80 1.04 11.28
C ALA A 9 3.25 0.96 10.75
N ILE A 10 3.82 -0.25 10.65
CA ILE A 10 5.17 -0.45 10.08
C ILE A 10 5.17 -0.06 8.59
N PHE A 11 4.20 -0.52 7.81
CA PHE A 11 4.16 -0.22 6.37
C PHE A 11 3.94 1.26 6.07
N LEU A 12 3.09 1.94 6.85
CA LEU A 12 2.79 3.36 6.64
C LEU A 12 3.94 4.28 7.07
N THR A 13 4.76 3.87 8.03
CA THR A 13 5.80 4.74 8.61
C THR A 13 7.22 4.33 8.21
N GLY A 14 7.43 3.10 7.75
CA GLY A 14 8.77 2.52 7.56
C GLY A 14 9.51 2.28 8.89
N LEU A 15 8.89 2.52 10.04
CA LEU A 15 9.54 2.33 11.34
C LEU A 15 9.63 0.86 11.70
N SER A 16 10.75 0.48 12.32
CA SER A 16 10.90 -0.87 12.85
C SER A 16 9.88 -1.18 13.95
N ARG A 17 9.52 -2.47 14.08
CA ARG A 17 8.72 -2.98 15.20
C ARG A 17 9.28 -2.53 16.55
N ARG A 18 10.60 -2.57 16.74
CA ARG A 18 11.28 -2.13 17.98
C ARG A 18 11.01 -0.65 18.27
N THR A 19 11.08 0.20 17.25
CA THR A 19 10.84 1.65 17.39
C THR A 19 9.41 1.94 17.82
N LEU A 20 8.44 1.29 17.15
CA LEU A 20 7.02 1.45 17.50
C LEU A 20 6.73 0.95 18.92
N TRP A 21 7.27 -0.21 19.31
CA TRP A 21 7.11 -0.72 20.68
C TRP A 21 7.69 0.21 21.74
N ARG A 22 8.85 0.82 21.48
CA ARG A 22 9.42 1.82 22.40
C ARG A 22 8.45 2.99 22.59
N ARG A 23 7.87 3.51 21.51
CA ARG A 23 6.91 4.63 21.56
C ARG A 23 5.60 4.26 22.24
N ILE A 24 5.13 3.03 22.08
CA ILE A 24 3.99 2.48 22.83
C ILE A 24 4.33 2.43 24.33
N ALA A 25 5.52 1.93 24.69
CA ALA A 25 5.95 1.80 26.09
C ALA A 25 6.09 3.15 26.80
N THR A 26 6.50 4.21 26.08
CA THR A 26 6.58 5.58 26.62
C THR A 26 5.24 6.32 26.58
N GLY A 27 4.17 5.73 26.03
CA GLY A 27 2.87 6.38 25.87
C GLY A 27 2.79 7.40 24.72
N ALA A 28 3.82 7.49 23.87
CA ALA A 28 3.83 8.39 22.71
C ALA A 28 2.88 7.93 21.59
N ILE A 29 2.53 6.64 21.55
CA ILE A 29 1.50 6.08 20.67
C ILE A 29 0.48 5.36 21.55
N ALA A 30 -0.79 5.75 21.44
CA ALA A 30 -1.88 5.07 22.13
C ALA A 30 -2.15 3.70 21.50
N LYS A 31 -2.52 2.71 22.32
CA LYS A 31 -2.94 1.37 21.88
C LYS A 31 -4.29 0.99 22.48
N LYS A 32 -5.06 0.13 21.80
CA LYS A 32 -6.44 -0.22 22.21
C LYS A 32 -6.51 -1.03 23.51
N ASN A 33 -5.63 -2.03 23.70
CA ASN A 33 -5.69 -2.95 24.86
C ASN A 33 -4.30 -3.19 25.50
N LYS A 34 -4.23 -3.17 26.84
CA LYS A 34 -2.99 -3.41 27.60
C LYS A 34 -2.45 -4.85 27.43
N ASP A 35 -3.33 -5.84 27.20
CA ASP A 35 -3.01 -7.27 27.33
C ASP A 35 -3.23 -8.09 26.03
N GLU A 36 -3.32 -7.46 24.86
CA GLU A 36 -3.42 -8.21 23.61
C GLU A 36 -2.11 -8.94 23.26
N PRO A 37 -2.18 -10.18 22.75
CA PRO A 37 -1.02 -10.85 22.16
C PRO A 37 -0.37 -9.97 21.09
N LEU A 38 0.96 -9.99 21.01
CA LEU A 38 1.77 -9.12 20.12
C LEU A 38 1.31 -9.07 18.65
N GLY A 39 0.58 -10.09 18.18
CA GLY A 39 0.07 -10.18 16.80
C GLY A 39 -1.26 -9.46 16.52
N ARG A 40 -2.00 -9.01 17.55
CA ARG A 40 -3.28 -8.30 17.40
C ARG A 40 -3.25 -6.84 17.84
N THR A 41 -2.10 -6.37 18.32
CA THR A 41 -1.95 -5.02 18.86
C THR A 41 -2.37 -3.97 17.85
N GLN A 42 -3.39 -3.20 18.22
CA GLN A 42 -3.84 -2.02 17.48
C GLN A 42 -3.31 -0.73 18.10
N VAL A 43 -2.85 0.18 17.25
CA VAL A 43 -2.29 1.49 17.62
C VAL A 43 -3.06 2.63 16.96
N ALA A 44 -3.05 3.80 17.59
CA ALA A 44 -3.67 5.01 17.08
C ALA A 44 -2.84 5.63 15.94
N LEU A 45 -3.45 5.85 14.77
CA LEU A 45 -2.83 6.53 13.63
C LEU A 45 -2.45 7.98 13.97
N GLU A 46 -3.20 8.64 14.86
CA GLU A 46 -2.92 10.02 15.27
C GLU A 46 -1.50 10.16 15.84
N GLY A 47 -0.99 9.13 16.52
CA GLY A 47 0.38 9.10 17.05
C GLY A 47 1.47 8.78 16.02
N LEU A 48 1.10 8.57 14.75
CA LEU A 48 1.99 8.18 13.65
C LEU A 48 2.07 9.23 12.54
N MET A 49 1.21 10.25 12.54
CA MET A 49 1.06 11.19 11.42
C MET A 49 2.37 11.84 11.00
N ASP A 50 3.20 12.27 11.96
CA ASP A 50 4.50 12.87 11.71
C ASP A 50 5.47 11.92 10.97
N ASP A 51 5.38 10.61 11.24
CA ASP A 51 6.25 9.61 10.61
C ASP A 51 5.74 9.16 9.22
N ILE A 52 4.42 9.25 9.01
CA ILE A 52 3.82 9.01 7.69
C ILE A 52 4.24 10.14 6.75
N GLY A 53 4.46 11.35 7.26
CA GLY A 53 5.04 12.45 6.46
C GLY A 53 4.08 12.99 5.40
N MET A 54 2.78 12.85 5.60
CA MET A 54 1.74 13.47 4.79
C MET A 54 0.55 13.88 5.67
N SER A 55 -0.19 14.89 5.22
CA SER A 55 -1.41 15.31 5.88
C SER A 55 -2.51 14.28 5.62
N LEU A 56 -3.16 13.80 6.68
CA LEU A 56 -4.26 12.85 6.61
C LEU A 56 -5.55 13.53 7.05
N SER A 57 -6.55 13.51 6.19
CA SER A 57 -7.94 13.83 6.53
C SER A 57 -8.61 12.66 7.26
N GLU A 58 -9.80 12.88 7.81
CA GLU A 58 -10.61 11.81 8.40
C GLU A 58 -10.96 10.72 7.37
N GLU A 59 -11.16 11.10 6.10
CA GLU A 59 -11.43 10.16 5.01
C GLU A 59 -10.21 9.27 4.71
N ASP A 60 -9.01 9.85 4.70
CA ASP A 60 -7.77 9.09 4.51
C ASP A 60 -7.55 8.08 5.65
N MET A 61 -7.88 8.50 6.88
CA MET A 61 -7.76 7.65 8.06
C MET A 61 -8.79 6.51 8.05
N ASP A 62 -9.99 6.72 7.49
CA ASP A 62 -10.97 5.66 7.25
C ASP A 62 -10.51 4.70 6.15
N LEU A 63 -9.99 5.22 5.04
CA LEU A 63 -9.39 4.44 3.96
C LEU A 63 -8.29 3.51 4.52
N ILE A 64 -7.38 4.04 5.33
CA ILE A 64 -6.32 3.26 5.96
C ILE A 64 -6.89 2.14 6.83
N ARG A 65 -7.95 2.41 7.61
CA ARG A 65 -8.59 1.38 8.44
C ARG A 65 -9.25 0.29 7.60
N ARG A 66 -9.91 0.64 6.49
CA ARG A 66 -10.52 -0.32 5.57
C ARG A 66 -9.45 -1.20 4.89
N ALA A 67 -8.34 -0.60 4.49
CA ALA A 67 -7.19 -1.30 3.94
C ALA A 67 -6.55 -2.26 4.98
N ASP A 68 -6.37 -1.83 6.23
CA ASP A 68 -5.88 -2.66 7.36
C ASP A 68 -6.78 -3.87 7.62
N ASN A 69 -8.09 -3.73 7.42
CA ASN A 69 -9.06 -4.81 7.52
C ASN A 69 -9.09 -5.74 6.29
N GLY A 70 -8.30 -5.46 5.26
CA GLY A 70 -8.14 -6.32 4.09
C GLY A 70 -9.15 -6.07 2.97
N GLU A 71 -9.82 -4.91 2.96
CA GLU A 71 -10.73 -4.56 1.87
C GLU A 71 -9.93 -4.29 0.58
N PRO A 72 -10.16 -5.04 -0.52
CA PRO A 72 -9.27 -5.01 -1.69
C PRO A 72 -9.20 -3.63 -2.36
N LEU A 73 -10.36 -2.99 -2.54
CA LEU A 73 -10.45 -1.66 -3.14
C LEU A 73 -9.73 -0.62 -2.28
N ALA A 74 -9.91 -0.67 -0.95
CA ALA A 74 -9.22 0.23 -0.03
C ALA A 74 -7.70 0.02 -0.03
N GLN A 75 -7.22 -1.22 -0.18
CA GLN A 75 -5.79 -1.50 -0.34
C GLN A 75 -5.26 -0.88 -1.65
N GLY A 76 -6.00 -1.01 -2.75
CA GLY A 76 -5.64 -0.37 -4.02
C GLY A 76 -5.58 1.14 -3.88
N GLU A 77 -6.65 1.76 -3.40
CA GLU A 77 -6.77 3.20 -3.17
C GLU A 77 -5.67 3.74 -2.25
N LEU A 78 -5.35 3.06 -1.14
CA LEU A 78 -4.25 3.44 -0.25
C LEU A 78 -2.89 3.35 -0.94
N GLY A 79 -2.66 2.32 -1.75
CA GLY A 79 -1.46 2.20 -2.57
C GLY A 79 -1.29 3.39 -3.52
N LEU A 80 -2.37 3.80 -4.19
CA LEU A 80 -2.35 4.97 -5.08
C LEU A 80 -2.13 6.28 -4.33
N MET A 81 -2.77 6.44 -3.18
CA MET A 81 -2.58 7.59 -2.31
C MET A 81 -1.10 7.74 -1.93
N LEU A 82 -0.42 6.64 -1.55
CA LEU A 82 0.99 6.65 -1.20
C LEU A 82 1.90 6.93 -2.40
N LEU A 83 1.58 6.41 -3.59
CA LEU A 83 2.30 6.78 -4.82
C LEU A 83 2.20 8.28 -5.12
N GLN A 84 0.99 8.84 -5.01
CA GLN A 84 0.76 10.27 -5.23
C GLN A 84 1.47 11.14 -4.19
N ALA A 85 1.63 10.64 -2.97
CA ALA A 85 2.41 11.27 -1.91
C ALA A 85 3.93 11.11 -2.08
N GLY A 86 4.41 10.47 -3.15
CA GLY A 86 5.84 10.25 -3.41
C GLY A 86 6.46 9.21 -2.48
N GLN A 87 5.68 8.21 -2.03
CA GLN A 87 6.11 7.16 -1.11
C GLN A 87 5.98 5.76 -1.74
N PRO A 88 6.65 5.49 -2.88
CA PRO A 88 6.43 4.25 -3.63
C PRO A 88 6.85 2.99 -2.87
N GLU A 89 7.86 3.06 -2.00
CA GLU A 89 8.29 1.94 -1.16
C GLU A 89 7.18 1.48 -0.19
N ARG A 90 6.35 2.43 0.26
CA ARG A 90 5.22 2.15 1.16
C ARG A 90 3.99 1.71 0.38
N ALA A 91 3.81 2.22 -0.85
CA ALA A 91 2.71 1.85 -1.73
C ALA A 91 2.76 0.38 -2.18
N HIS A 92 3.97 -0.15 -2.45
CA HIS A 92 4.17 -1.49 -3.00
C HIS A 92 3.38 -2.57 -2.25
N HIS A 93 3.45 -2.57 -0.92
CA HIS A 93 2.75 -3.56 -0.10
C HIS A 93 1.24 -3.57 -0.38
N TRP A 94 0.62 -2.39 -0.43
CA TRP A 94 -0.82 -2.24 -0.60
C TRP A 94 -1.28 -2.57 -2.03
N LEU A 95 -0.51 -2.12 -3.03
CA LEU A 95 -0.74 -2.46 -4.42
C LEU A 95 -0.61 -3.96 -4.66
N GLU A 96 0.37 -4.63 -4.05
CA GLU A 96 0.55 -6.08 -4.15
C GLU A 96 -0.63 -6.84 -3.54
N GLN A 97 -1.13 -6.41 -2.37
CA GLN A 97 -2.32 -7.01 -1.75
C GLN A 97 -3.57 -6.84 -2.64
N ALA A 98 -3.80 -5.67 -3.22
CA ALA A 98 -4.93 -5.46 -4.12
C ALA A 98 -4.77 -6.20 -5.46
N ALA A 99 -3.58 -6.18 -6.05
CA ALA A 99 -3.28 -6.87 -7.31
C ALA A 99 -3.40 -8.39 -7.18
N THR A 100 -3.02 -8.98 -6.05
CA THR A 100 -3.25 -10.41 -5.78
C THR A 100 -4.73 -10.76 -5.64
N ARG A 101 -5.59 -9.77 -5.37
CA ARG A 101 -7.05 -9.90 -5.35
C ARG A 101 -7.74 -9.45 -6.64
N GLU A 102 -6.98 -9.42 -7.72
CA GLU A 102 -7.48 -9.19 -9.07
C GLU A 102 -7.93 -7.75 -9.39
N ASP A 103 -7.52 -6.79 -8.55
CA ASP A 103 -7.74 -5.36 -8.80
C ASP A 103 -6.96 -4.89 -10.05
N PRO A 104 -7.65 -4.47 -11.14
CA PRO A 104 -6.98 -4.10 -12.38
C PRO A 104 -6.14 -2.82 -12.28
N ASP A 105 -6.57 -1.85 -11.46
CA ASP A 105 -5.86 -0.60 -11.25
C ASP A 105 -4.58 -0.87 -10.46
N ALA A 106 -4.67 -1.61 -9.35
CA ALA A 106 -3.50 -1.98 -8.56
C ALA A 106 -2.47 -2.79 -9.37
N MET A 107 -2.92 -3.72 -10.23
CA MET A 107 -2.02 -4.44 -11.14
C MET A 107 -1.29 -3.50 -12.10
N HIS A 108 -1.99 -2.52 -12.67
CA HIS A 108 -1.35 -1.56 -13.57
C HIS A 108 -0.27 -0.75 -12.85
N TRP A 109 -0.60 -0.21 -11.69
CA TRP A 109 0.34 0.61 -10.91
C TRP A 109 1.51 -0.20 -10.37
N LEU A 110 1.27 -1.42 -9.89
CA LEU A 110 2.35 -2.33 -9.50
C LEU A 110 3.26 -2.66 -10.67
N GLY A 111 2.69 -2.88 -11.86
CA GLY A 111 3.44 -3.11 -13.09
C GLY A 111 4.34 -1.92 -13.45
N ARG A 112 3.82 -0.69 -13.30
CA ARG A 112 4.60 0.53 -13.50
C ARG A 112 5.73 0.67 -12.49
N CYS A 113 5.49 0.37 -11.22
CA CYS A 113 6.54 0.39 -10.18
C CYS A 113 7.70 -0.52 -10.55
N TYR A 114 7.43 -1.76 -11.00
CA TYR A 114 8.49 -2.67 -11.44
C TYR A 114 9.19 -2.22 -12.72
N ILE A 115 8.49 -1.65 -13.71
CA ILE A 115 9.12 -1.15 -14.94
C ILE A 115 10.05 0.03 -14.65
N CYS A 116 9.59 0.97 -13.82
CA CYS A 116 10.34 2.19 -13.52
C CYS A 116 11.38 2.02 -12.40
N GLY A 117 11.32 0.93 -11.63
CA GLY A 117 12.09 0.78 -10.38
C GLY A 117 11.65 1.77 -9.29
N GLU A 118 10.36 2.13 -9.26
CA GLU A 118 9.81 3.06 -8.26
C GLU A 118 9.40 2.29 -7.00
N GLY A 119 10.13 2.50 -5.91
CA GLY A 119 9.86 1.86 -4.62
C GLY A 119 10.22 0.38 -4.53
N VAL A 120 10.66 -0.22 -5.64
CA VAL A 120 11.13 -1.60 -5.78
C VAL A 120 12.29 -1.66 -6.76
N GLU A 121 13.05 -2.75 -6.72
CA GLU A 121 14.03 -3.03 -7.77
C GLU A 121 13.34 -3.17 -9.12
N ALA A 122 13.94 -2.58 -10.15
CA ALA A 122 13.39 -2.60 -11.50
C ALA A 122 13.38 -4.04 -12.05
N ASP A 123 12.22 -4.48 -12.52
CA ASP A 123 12.01 -5.75 -13.20
C ASP A 123 10.96 -5.54 -14.30
N GLU A 124 11.44 -5.18 -15.49
CA GLU A 124 10.59 -4.90 -16.64
C GLU A 124 9.70 -6.10 -17.02
N SER A 125 10.25 -7.32 -16.94
CA SER A 125 9.52 -8.55 -17.28
C SER A 125 8.35 -8.78 -16.31
N LEU A 126 8.60 -8.65 -15.01
CA LEU A 126 7.56 -8.75 -13.99
C LEU A 126 6.52 -7.62 -14.15
N GLY A 127 6.98 -6.41 -14.43
CA GLY A 127 6.10 -5.27 -14.63
C GLY A 127 5.18 -5.41 -15.85
N LEU A 128 5.70 -5.88 -16.98
CA LEU A 128 4.91 -6.19 -18.18
C LEU A 128 3.92 -7.34 -17.94
N SER A 129 4.30 -8.33 -17.12
CA SER A 129 3.38 -9.40 -16.70
C SER A 129 2.18 -8.83 -15.93
N TRP A 130 2.41 -7.92 -14.97
CA TRP A 130 1.33 -7.24 -14.25
C TRP A 130 0.47 -6.36 -15.16
N ILE A 131 1.07 -5.58 -16.07
CA ILE A 131 0.31 -4.79 -17.05
C ILE A 131 -0.54 -5.70 -17.94
N THR A 132 -0.02 -6.84 -18.39
CA THR A 132 -0.76 -7.80 -19.20
C THR A 132 -1.95 -8.39 -18.44
N ARG A 133 -1.78 -8.69 -17.15
CA ARG A 133 -2.87 -9.15 -16.29
C ARG A 133 -3.93 -8.06 -16.06
N ALA A 134 -3.51 -6.82 -15.82
CA ALA A 134 -4.41 -5.68 -15.70
C ALA A 134 -5.25 -5.50 -16.97
N ALA A 135 -4.62 -5.60 -18.15
CA ALA A 135 -5.31 -5.53 -19.43
C ALA A 135 -6.37 -6.62 -19.59
N ALA A 136 -6.02 -7.87 -19.24
CA ALA A 136 -6.96 -8.99 -19.26
C ALA A 136 -8.15 -8.82 -18.29
N ARG A 137 -7.98 -8.00 -17.24
CA ARG A 137 -9.02 -7.63 -16.28
C ARG A 137 -9.73 -6.31 -16.60
N GLY A 138 -9.52 -5.78 -17.81
CA GLY A 138 -10.28 -4.66 -18.34
C GLY A 138 -9.66 -3.29 -18.10
N HIS A 139 -8.49 -3.19 -17.44
CA HIS A 139 -7.81 -1.91 -17.24
C HIS A 139 -7.53 -1.22 -18.58
N VAL A 140 -8.12 -0.04 -18.78
CA VAL A 140 -8.21 0.60 -20.11
C VAL A 140 -6.83 0.99 -20.63
N ILE A 141 -5.99 1.59 -19.78
CA ILE A 141 -4.64 2.02 -20.19
C ILE A 141 -3.76 0.80 -20.48
N SER A 142 -3.84 -0.24 -19.63
CA SER A 142 -3.06 -1.46 -19.84
C SER A 142 -3.47 -2.20 -21.11
N ARG A 143 -4.77 -2.24 -21.45
CA ARG A 143 -5.22 -2.82 -22.72
C ARG A 143 -4.56 -2.15 -23.92
N ARG A 144 -4.54 -0.81 -23.95
CA ARG A 144 -3.86 -0.04 -25.00
C ARG A 144 -2.35 -0.32 -25.02
N GLN A 145 -1.71 -0.37 -23.86
CA GLN A 145 -0.27 -0.69 -23.76
C GLN A 145 0.04 -2.08 -24.34
N VAL A 146 -0.75 -3.10 -24.00
CA VAL A 146 -0.58 -4.45 -24.51
C VAL A 146 -0.86 -4.55 -26.02
N GLU A 147 -1.83 -3.80 -26.53
CA GLU A 147 -2.10 -3.72 -27.97
C GLU A 147 -0.90 -3.16 -28.74
N VAL A 148 -0.30 -2.08 -28.25
CA VAL A 148 0.91 -1.49 -28.85
C VAL A 148 2.07 -2.48 -28.83
N LEU A 149 2.34 -3.11 -27.69
CA LEU A 149 3.42 -4.10 -27.54
C LEU A 149 3.26 -5.30 -28.49
N ARG A 150 2.01 -5.70 -28.78
CA ARG A 150 1.73 -6.78 -29.74
C ARG A 150 1.86 -6.34 -31.19
N GLY A 151 1.55 -5.08 -31.49
CA GLY A 151 1.69 -4.51 -32.83
C GLY A 151 3.15 -4.25 -33.23
N GLU A 152 4.04 -4.00 -32.27
CA GLU A 152 5.48 -3.83 -32.52
C GLU A 152 6.22 -5.17 -32.72
N ALA A 153 5.60 -6.29 -32.35
CA ALA A 153 6.17 -7.64 -32.45
C ALA A 153 5.79 -8.39 -33.74
N GLY A 154 5.03 -7.78 -34.65
CA GLY A 154 4.59 -8.36 -35.94
C GLY A 154 5.23 -7.69 -37.14
#